data_AF-D7SJJ0-F1
#
_entry.id   AF-D7SJJ0-F1
#
_cell.length_a   1.000
_cell.length_b   1.000
_cell.length_c   1.000
_cell.angle_alpha   90.00
_cell.angle_beta   90.00
_cell.angle_gamma   90.00
#
_symmetry.space_group_name_H-M   'P 1'
#
loop_
_entity.id
_entity.type
_entity.pdbx_description
1 polymer ?
#
loop_
_entity_poly.entity_id
_entity_poly.type
_entity_poly.pdbx_seq_one_letter_code
_entity_poly.pdbx_strand_id
1 'polypeptide(L)'
;MANSTVLKLACTVVLVCLLVTAPQADATVTCSQVTQLLNPCVNYLIYGGAIPSSCCAGVKQVKAASKTGEDRRTACSCIQDGAAMIPGIDYNLVASLPSQCGVSLPYKISPSTDCSRIN
;
A
#
# COMPACT_ATOMS: atom_id res chain seq x y z
N MET A 1 -33.31 -2.76 53.60
CA MET A 1 -31.90 -2.62 53.20
C MET A 1 -31.82 -2.89 51.70
N ALA A 2 -32.03 -1.85 50.88
CA ALA A 2 -32.01 -1.97 49.44
C ALA A 2 -30.55 -2.13 48.98
N ASN A 3 -30.25 -3.26 48.34
CA ASN A 3 -28.90 -3.70 48.03
C ASN A 3 -28.30 -2.82 46.90
N SER A 4 -27.56 -1.76 47.27
CA SER A 4 -26.89 -0.81 46.35
C SER A 4 -25.79 -1.43 45.47
N THR A 5 -25.55 -2.73 45.56
CA THR A 5 -24.56 -3.46 44.75
C THR A 5 -25.06 -3.77 43.34
N VAL A 6 -26.38 -3.91 43.15
CA VAL A 6 -27.00 -4.24 41.84
C VAL A 6 -26.89 -3.06 40.87
N LEU A 7 -27.02 -1.83 41.38
CA LEU A 7 -26.93 -0.61 40.56
C LEU A 7 -25.51 -0.35 40.03
N LYS A 8 -24.48 -0.73 40.80
CA LYS A 8 -23.07 -0.56 40.42
C LYS A 8 -22.62 -1.56 39.35
N LEU A 9 -23.08 -2.82 39.43
CA LEU A 9 -22.77 -3.83 38.42
C LEU A 9 -23.44 -3.54 37.06
N ALA A 10 -24.66 -3.02 37.07
CA ALA A 10 -25.37 -2.65 35.84
C ALA A 10 -24.64 -1.53 35.08
N CYS A 11 -24.06 -0.55 35.78
CA CYS A 11 -23.30 0.53 35.15
C CYS A 11 -21.94 0.09 34.58
N THR A 12 -21.30 -0.94 35.14
CA THR A 12 -20.00 -1.41 34.63
C THR A 12 -20.13 -2.27 33.37
N VAL A 13 -21.24 -2.99 33.18
CA VAL A 13 -21.44 -3.83 31.99
C VAL A 13 -21.74 -2.99 30.75
N VAL A 14 -22.39 -1.83 30.91
CA VAL A 14 -22.74 -0.96 29.78
C VAL A 14 -21.52 -0.22 29.21
N LEU A 15 -20.48 0.04 30.01
CA LEU A 15 -19.31 0.81 29.57
C LEU A 15 -18.32 0.00 28.72
N VAL A 16 -18.37 -1.33 28.75
CA VAL A 16 -17.42 -2.21 28.03
C VAL A 16 -17.91 -2.59 26.62
N CYS A 17 -19.20 -2.39 26.32
CA CYS A 17 -19.78 -2.69 25.00
C CYS A 17 -19.51 -1.59 23.94
N LEU A 18 -18.79 -0.52 24.27
CA LEU A 18 -18.33 0.51 23.33
C LEU A 18 -16.89 0.29 22.88
N LEU A 19 -16.39 -0.95 22.91
CA LEU A 19 -15.33 -1.36 22.00
C LEU A 19 -15.97 -1.43 20.60
N VAL A 20 -16.14 -0.25 20.01
CA VAL A 20 -16.38 -0.08 18.58
C VAL A 20 -15.23 -0.79 17.90
N THR A 21 -15.46 -2.03 17.48
CA THR A 21 -14.76 -2.58 16.33
C THR A 21 -15.17 -1.69 15.18
N ALA A 22 -14.46 -0.58 15.01
CA ALA A 22 -14.52 0.15 13.77
C ALA A 22 -14.26 -0.92 12.71
N PRO A 23 -15.12 -1.06 11.69
CA PRO A 23 -14.70 -1.81 10.53
C PRO A 23 -13.37 -1.18 10.15
N GLN A 24 -12.29 -1.96 10.20
CA GLN A 24 -11.11 -1.59 9.46
C GLN A 24 -11.67 -1.42 8.05
N ALA A 25 -11.85 -0.17 7.62
CA ALA A 25 -12.01 0.08 6.22
C ALA A 25 -10.72 -0.48 5.63
N ASP A 26 -10.79 -1.69 5.09
CA ASP A 26 -9.77 -2.20 4.21
C ASP A 26 -9.71 -1.15 3.11
N ALA A 27 -8.75 -0.24 3.24
CA ALA A 27 -8.54 0.81 2.28
C ALA A 27 -8.05 0.09 1.03
N THR A 28 -8.99 -0.25 0.15
CA THR A 28 -8.74 -0.92 -1.10
C THR A 28 -7.69 -0.12 -1.85
N VAL A 29 -6.57 -0.75 -2.17
CA VAL A 29 -5.54 -0.10 -2.98
C VAL A 29 -6.14 0.31 -4.31
N THR A 30 -6.02 1.58 -4.68
CA THR A 30 -6.50 2.11 -5.97
C THR A 30 -5.34 2.52 -6.87
N CYS A 31 -5.52 2.45 -8.19
CA CYS A 31 -4.48 2.89 -9.12
C CYS A 31 -4.19 4.39 -9.01
N SER A 32 -5.20 5.21 -8.75
CA SER A 32 -5.01 6.65 -8.51
C SER A 32 -4.04 6.90 -7.35
N GLN A 33 -4.24 6.20 -6.23
CA GLN A 33 -3.36 6.30 -5.07
C GLN A 33 -1.94 5.82 -5.38
N VAL A 34 -1.78 4.67 -6.05
CA VAL A 34 -0.47 4.13 -6.43
C VAL A 34 0.29 5.11 -7.33
N THR A 35 -0.36 5.64 -8.37
CA THR A 35 0.23 6.61 -9.29
C THR A 35 0.63 7.89 -8.57
N GLN A 36 -0.22 8.42 -7.68
CA GLN A 36 0.11 9.62 -6.90
C GLN A 36 1.33 9.41 -6.00
N LEU A 37 1.41 8.27 -5.32
CA LEU A 37 2.55 7.92 -4.47
C LEU A 37 3.85 7.77 -5.27
N LEU A 38 3.79 7.26 -6.50
CA LEU A 38 4.96 7.00 -7.35
C LEU A 38 5.30 8.15 -8.30
N ASN A 39 4.47 9.19 -8.41
CA ASN A 39 4.74 10.36 -9.26
C ASN A 39 6.13 11.00 -9.03
N PRO A 40 6.65 11.10 -7.79
CA PRO A 40 8.01 11.62 -7.57
C PRO A 40 9.13 10.77 -8.19
N CYS A 41 8.84 9.54 -8.61
CA CYS A 41 9.81 8.64 -9.23
C CYS A 41 9.97 8.85 -10.74
N VAL A 42 9.03 9.53 -11.42
CA VAL A 42 8.95 9.56 -12.89
C VAL A 42 10.25 10.01 -13.55
N ASN A 43 10.86 11.10 -13.10
CA ASN A 43 12.13 11.57 -13.67
C ASN A 43 13.25 10.53 -13.52
N TYR A 44 13.35 9.88 -12.36
CA TYR A 44 14.32 8.80 -12.16
C TYR A 44 14.00 7.61 -13.07
N LEU A 45 12.74 7.24 -13.23
CA LEU A 45 12.33 6.10 -14.07
C LEU A 45 12.57 6.32 -15.56
N ILE A 46 12.77 7.57 -16.02
CA ILE A 46 13.11 7.90 -17.40
C ILE A 46 14.63 8.08 -17.58
N TYR A 47 15.27 8.82 -16.68
CA TYR A 47 16.64 9.30 -16.87
C TYR A 47 17.68 8.66 -15.95
N GLY A 48 17.26 7.89 -14.94
CA GLY A 48 18.12 7.40 -13.88
C GLY A 48 18.61 8.52 -12.94
N GLY A 49 19.79 8.30 -12.35
CA GLY A 49 20.44 9.25 -11.44
C GLY A 49 20.04 9.07 -9.96
N ALA A 50 20.04 10.17 -9.21
CA ALA A 50 19.73 10.12 -7.78
C ALA A 50 18.22 9.92 -7.55
N ILE A 51 17.85 8.92 -6.75
CA ILE A 51 16.45 8.67 -6.39
C ILE A 51 15.99 9.71 -5.37
N PRO A 52 14.91 10.48 -5.65
CA PRO A 52 14.35 11.41 -4.67
C PRO A 52 13.89 10.68 -3.40
N SER A 53 14.12 11.26 -2.23
CA SER A 53 13.66 10.67 -0.96
C SER A 53 12.14 10.45 -0.93
N SER A 54 11.39 11.36 -1.55
CA SER A 54 9.94 11.27 -1.76
C SER A 54 9.54 10.07 -2.63
N CYS A 55 10.33 9.71 -3.64
CA CYS A 55 10.09 8.52 -4.46
C CYS A 55 10.17 7.25 -3.60
N CYS A 56 11.25 7.08 -2.82
CA CYS A 56 11.36 5.92 -1.94
C CYS A 56 10.31 5.92 -0.81
N ALA A 57 9.89 7.09 -0.32
CA ALA A 57 8.77 7.17 0.61
C ALA A 57 7.45 6.70 -0.04
N GLY A 58 7.22 7.04 -1.31
CA GLY A 58 6.09 6.55 -2.11
C GLY A 58 6.12 5.02 -2.27
N VAL A 59 7.25 4.46 -2.69
CA VAL A 59 7.44 3.00 -2.83
C VAL A 59 7.13 2.25 -1.54
N LYS A 60 7.61 2.78 -0.40
CA LYS A 60 7.34 2.19 0.93
C LYS A 60 5.87 2.30 1.32
N GLN A 61 5.20 3.39 0.98
CA GLN A 61 3.77 3.56 1.23
C GLN A 61 2.91 2.62 0.38
N VAL A 62 3.25 2.42 -0.90
CA VAL A 62 2.58 1.42 -1.75
C VAL A 62 2.72 0.03 -1.11
N LYS A 63 3.93 -0.37 -0.70
CA LYS A 63 4.14 -1.64 0.03
C LYS A 63 3.28 -1.73 1.30
N ALA A 64 3.21 -0.66 2.09
CA ALA A 64 2.48 -0.63 3.35
C ALA A 64 0.95 -0.72 3.14
N ALA A 65 0.45 -0.22 2.01
CA ALA A 65 -0.95 -0.35 1.61
C ALA A 65 -1.25 -1.74 1.04
N SER A 66 -0.30 -2.37 0.32
CA SER A 66 -0.47 -3.70 -0.30
C SER A 66 -0.28 -4.88 0.65
N LYS A 67 -1.13 -4.99 1.68
CA LYS A 67 -1.01 -6.02 2.73
C LYS A 67 -1.55 -7.38 2.28
N THR A 68 -2.66 -7.40 1.57
CA THR A 68 -3.29 -8.63 1.08
C THR A 68 -2.77 -9.03 -0.28
N GLY A 69 -3.02 -10.27 -0.70
CA GLY A 69 -2.70 -10.70 -2.05
C GLY A 69 -3.47 -9.93 -3.10
N GLU A 70 -4.75 -9.63 -2.85
CA GLU A 70 -5.56 -8.79 -3.73
C GLU A 70 -4.94 -7.40 -3.91
N ASP A 71 -4.57 -6.73 -2.82
CA ASP A 71 -3.95 -5.40 -2.89
C ASP A 71 -2.60 -5.42 -3.63
N ARG A 72 -1.83 -6.50 -3.50
CA ARG A 72 -0.57 -6.68 -4.23
C ARG A 72 -0.78 -6.85 -5.72
N ARG A 73 -1.78 -7.63 -6.13
CA ARG A 73 -2.17 -7.81 -7.54
C ARG A 73 -2.64 -6.49 -8.13
N THR A 74 -3.52 -5.78 -7.40
CA THR A 74 -4.01 -4.46 -7.81
C THR A 74 -2.85 -3.48 -7.96
N ALA A 75 -1.98 -3.34 -6.95
CA ALA A 75 -0.82 -2.47 -7.05
C ALA A 75 0.10 -2.83 -8.22
N CYS A 76 0.35 -4.13 -8.45
CA CYS A 76 1.14 -4.59 -9.59
C CYS A 76 0.55 -4.12 -10.93
N SER A 77 -0.74 -4.35 -11.16
CA SER A 77 -1.41 -3.94 -12.39
C SER A 77 -1.41 -2.41 -12.54
N CYS A 78 -1.69 -1.67 -11.46
CA CYS A 78 -1.64 -0.22 -11.48
C CYS A 78 -0.24 0.33 -11.83
N ILE A 79 0.82 -0.30 -11.32
CA ILE A 79 2.20 0.09 -11.65
C ILE A 79 2.50 -0.20 -13.12
N GLN A 80 2.07 -1.35 -13.65
CA GLN A 80 2.25 -1.69 -15.06
C GLN A 80 1.53 -0.70 -15.98
N ASP A 81 0.26 -0.41 -15.71
CA ASP A 81 -0.54 0.51 -16.51
C ASP A 81 0.04 1.93 -16.44
N GLY A 82 0.37 2.40 -15.24
CA GLY A 82 0.98 3.73 -15.06
C GLY A 82 2.35 3.84 -15.74
N ALA A 83 3.17 2.79 -15.67
CA ALA A 83 4.46 2.74 -16.37
C ALA A 83 4.30 2.79 -17.89
N ALA A 84 3.34 2.04 -18.44
CA ALA A 84 3.07 2.00 -19.88
C ALA A 84 2.62 3.37 -20.45
N MET A 85 2.05 4.24 -19.61
CA MET A 85 1.63 5.58 -19.99
C MET A 85 2.78 6.61 -20.03
N ILE A 86 3.99 6.26 -19.59
CA ILE A 86 5.13 7.18 -19.51
C ILE A 86 6.07 6.96 -20.70
N PRO A 87 6.14 7.90 -21.66
CA PRO A 87 7.07 7.80 -22.78
C PRO A 87 8.52 7.81 -22.28
N GLY A 88 9.34 6.91 -22.82
CA GLY A 88 10.77 6.84 -22.48
C GLY A 88 11.08 6.20 -21.13
N ILE A 89 10.13 5.54 -20.49
CA ILE A 89 10.39 4.83 -19.23
C ILE A 89 11.40 3.69 -19.42
N ASP A 90 12.34 3.56 -18.49
CA ASP A 90 13.27 2.43 -18.42
C ASP A 90 12.75 1.39 -17.43
N TYR A 91 12.29 0.27 -17.96
CA TYR A 91 11.77 -0.84 -17.16
C TYR A 91 12.82 -1.52 -16.28
N ASN A 92 14.12 -1.37 -16.56
CA ASN A 92 15.17 -1.83 -15.64
C ASN A 92 15.22 -0.98 -14.38
N LEU A 93 14.98 0.33 -14.50
CA LEU A 93 14.87 1.23 -13.36
C LEU A 93 13.60 0.95 -12.58
N VAL A 94 12.47 0.69 -13.24
CA VAL A 94 11.23 0.23 -12.59
C VAL A 94 11.47 -1.05 -11.78
N ALA A 95 12.12 -2.05 -12.39
CA ALA A 95 12.35 -3.35 -11.75
C ALA A 95 13.34 -3.28 -10.56
N SER A 96 14.31 -2.35 -10.60
CA SER A 96 15.33 -2.22 -9.54
C SER A 96 14.94 -1.24 -8.44
N LEU A 97 14.07 -0.27 -8.71
CA LEU A 97 13.67 0.79 -7.78
C LEU A 97 13.24 0.28 -6.39
N PRO A 98 12.41 -0.77 -6.25
CA PRO A 98 12.02 -1.27 -4.92
C PRO A 98 13.24 -1.62 -4.06
N SER A 99 14.18 -2.41 -4.61
CA SER A 99 15.38 -2.83 -3.89
C SER A 99 16.29 -1.65 -3.53
N GLN A 100 16.44 -0.68 -4.43
CA GLN A 100 17.23 0.53 -4.17
C GLN A 100 16.59 1.41 -3.07
N CYS A 101 15.27 1.36 -2.92
CA CYS A 101 14.54 2.00 -1.84
C CYS A 101 14.47 1.18 -0.54
N GLY A 102 15.17 0.04 -0.45
CA GLY A 102 15.17 -0.85 0.71
C GLY A 102 13.89 -1.68 0.85
N VAL A 103 13.14 -1.85 -0.24
CA VAL A 103 11.94 -2.69 -0.30
C VAL A 103 12.27 -3.98 -1.04
N SER A 104 12.27 -5.09 -0.28
CA SER A 104 12.37 -6.43 -0.85
C SER A 104 10.99 -6.93 -1.28
N LEU A 105 10.90 -7.37 -2.55
CA LEU A 105 9.75 -8.05 -3.12
C LEU A 105 10.18 -9.45 -3.60
N PRO A 106 9.35 -10.48 -3.47
CA PRO A 106 9.67 -11.83 -3.96
C PRO A 106 9.53 -11.97 -5.49
N TYR A 107 9.21 -10.89 -6.19
CA TYR A 107 9.06 -10.80 -7.64
C TYR A 107 9.63 -9.48 -8.16
N LYS A 108 9.90 -9.42 -9.46
CA LYS A 108 10.25 -8.18 -10.16
C LYS A 108 9.01 -7.62 -10.84
N ILE A 109 8.89 -6.30 -10.91
CA ILE A 109 7.85 -5.63 -11.69
C ILE A 109 8.43 -5.28 -13.05
N SER A 110 7.80 -5.80 -14.10
CA SER A 110 8.13 -5.58 -15.51
C SER A 110 6.83 -5.61 -16.34
N PRO A 111 6.85 -5.19 -17.61
CA PRO A 111 5.68 -5.31 -18.50
C PRO A 111 5.18 -6.75 -18.67
N SER A 112 6.06 -7.74 -18.51
CA SER A 112 5.75 -9.16 -18.65
C SER A 112 5.39 -9.87 -17.33
N THR A 113 5.38 -9.14 -16.21
CA THR A 113 5.01 -9.71 -14.92
C THR A 113 3.53 -10.09 -14.93
N ASP A 114 3.22 -11.35 -14.65
CA ASP A 114 1.84 -11.79 -14.48
C ASP A 114 1.35 -11.40 -13.08
N CYS A 115 0.69 -10.25 -12.98
CA CYS A 115 0.18 -9.74 -11.71
C CYS A 115 -0.85 -10.68 -11.07
N SER A 116 -1.56 -11.52 -11.83
CA SER A 116 -2.57 -12.44 -11.27
C SER A 116 -1.98 -13.52 -10.36
N ARG A 117 -0.68 -13.81 -10.52
CA ARG A 117 0.02 -14.87 -9.77
C ARG A 117 0.71 -14.38 -8.51
N ILE A 118 0.65 -13.08 -8.24
CA ILE A 118 1.21 -12.52 -7.01
C ILE A 118 0.31 -12.91 -5.84
N ASN A 119 0.90 -13.46 -4.79
CA ASN A 119 0.20 -13.81 -3.56
C ASN A 119 0.45 -12.80 -2.48
#